data_AF-A0A2P7S100-F1
#
_entry.id   AF-A0A2P7S100-F1
#
_cell.length_a   1.000
_cell.length_b   1.000
_cell.length_c   1.000
_cell.angle_alpha   90.00
_cell.angle_beta   90.00
_cell.angle_gamma   90.00
#
_symmetry.space_group_name_H-M   'P 1'
#
loop_
_entity.id
_entity.type
_entity.pdbx_description
1 polymer ?
#
loop_
_entity_poly.entity_id
_entity_poly.type
_entity_poly.pdbx_seq_one_letter_code
_entity_poly.pdbx_strand_id
1 'polypeptide(L)'
;METAGRERIVAVRPNGRLRSDSGEALMQWAVAGLGIANTPSFLIGNELEDGRLEIISTNTQHPMSASMLCARRGPQCRQKFVR
;
A
#
# COMPACT_ATOMS: atom_id res chain seq x y z
N MET A 1 -30.94 -11.84 7.56
CA MET A 1 -30.18 -12.03 8.82
C MET A 1 -28.82 -11.38 8.58
N GLU A 2 -28.69 -10.10 8.95
CA GLU A 2 -27.50 -9.28 8.73
C GLU A 2 -26.34 -9.79 9.59
N THR A 3 -25.30 -10.33 8.96
CA THR A 3 -23.98 -10.44 9.58
C THR A 3 -23.29 -9.09 9.48
N ALA A 4 -23.67 -8.14 10.33
CA ALA A 4 -22.84 -6.97 10.60
C ALA A 4 -21.58 -7.47 11.32
N GLY A 5 -20.47 -7.59 10.58
CA GLY A 5 -19.19 -8.00 11.13
C GLY A 5 -18.76 -7.03 12.23
N ARG A 6 -18.41 -7.54 13.41
CA ARG A 6 -17.87 -6.71 14.49
C ARG A 6 -16.53 -6.12 14.05
N GLU A 7 -16.44 -4.79 14.02
CA GLU A 7 -15.18 -4.10 13.80
C GLU A 7 -14.25 -4.38 14.98
N ARG A 8 -13.09 -4.97 14.70
CA ARG A 8 -12.08 -5.31 15.70
C ARG A 8 -10.73 -4.80 15.24
N ILE A 9 -10.11 -3.95 16.05
CA ILE A 9 -8.73 -3.51 15.84
C ILE A 9 -7.81 -4.70 16.09
N VAL A 10 -7.03 -5.08 15.08
CA VAL A 10 -6.02 -6.14 15.16
C VAL A 10 -4.66 -5.53 14.87
N ALA A 11 -3.72 -5.69 15.80
CA ALA A 11 -2.34 -5.29 15.58
C ALA A 11 -1.67 -6.28 14.61
N VAL A 12 -1.32 -5.82 13.41
CA VAL A 12 -0.59 -6.59 12.40
C VAL A 12 0.84 -6.09 12.33
N ARG A 13 1.82 -7.00 12.43
CA ARG A 13 3.24 -6.71 12.20
C ARG A 13 3.66 -7.30 10.86
N PRO A 14 3.60 -6.54 9.75
CA PRO A 14 4.00 -7.05 8.45
C PRO A 14 5.49 -7.38 8.45
N ASN A 15 5.84 -8.61 8.07
CA ASN A 15 7.23 -9.01 7.79
C ASN A 15 7.46 -8.96 6.28
N GLY A 16 8.04 -7.85 5.81
CA GLY A 16 8.37 -7.63 4.40
C GLY A 16 9.76 -8.16 4.04
N ARG A 17 9.95 -8.52 2.76
CA ARG A 17 11.27 -8.89 2.20
C ARG A 17 12.22 -7.69 2.06
N LEU A 18 11.68 -6.48 2.08
CA LEU A 18 12.38 -5.22 1.93
C LEU A 18 12.05 -4.35 3.15
N ARG A 19 13.08 -3.75 3.77
CA ARG A 19 12.93 -2.88 4.94
C ARG A 19 13.87 -1.70 4.80
N SER A 20 13.34 -0.50 5.00
CA SER A 20 14.06 0.76 5.04
C SER A 20 13.30 1.73 5.95
N ASP A 21 14.01 2.69 6.51
CA ASP A 21 13.45 3.85 7.23
C ASP A 21 13.36 5.11 6.35
N SER A 22 13.95 5.08 5.15
CA SER A 22 13.84 6.16 4.17
C SER A 22 12.53 6.07 3.38
N GLY A 23 11.69 7.09 3.48
CA GLY A 23 10.44 7.19 2.73
C GLY A 23 10.65 7.21 1.21
N GLU A 24 11.72 7.84 0.74
CA GLU A 24 12.08 7.87 -0.69
C GLU A 24 12.41 6.47 -1.21
N ALA A 25 13.18 5.68 -0.45
CA ALA A 25 13.49 4.30 -0.83
C ALA A 25 12.22 3.44 -0.95
N LEU A 26 11.28 3.61 0.00
CA LEU A 26 9.99 2.91 -0.03
C LEU A 26 9.14 3.31 -1.25
N MET A 27 9.13 4.60 -1.61
CA MET A 27 8.44 5.09 -2.81
C MET A 27 9.05 4.50 -4.08
N GLN A 28 10.38 4.55 -4.23
CA GLN A 28 11.06 4.01 -5.41
C GLN A 28 10.80 2.51 -5.57
N TRP A 29 10.75 1.75 -4.47
CA TRP A 29 10.38 0.34 -4.51
C TRP A 29 8.92 0.11 -4.89
N ALA A 30 8.00 0.96 -4.41
CA ALA A 30 6.60 0.91 -4.80
C ALA A 30 6.43 1.21 -6.30
N VAL A 31 7.08 2.26 -6.82
CA VAL A 31 7.06 2.65 -8.25
C VAL A 31 7.65 1.56 -9.11
N ALA A 32 8.76 0.94 -8.67
CA ALA A 32 9.35 -0.21 -9.34
C ALA A 32 8.45 -1.47 -9.31
N GLY A 33 7.35 -1.47 -8.54
CA GLY A 33 6.44 -2.60 -8.39
C GLY A 33 7.05 -3.78 -7.62
N LEU A 34 7.98 -3.49 -6.69
CA LEU A 34 8.61 -4.50 -5.83
C LEU A 34 7.72 -4.91 -4.64
N GLY A 35 6.62 -4.18 -4.42
CA GLY A 35 5.68 -4.48 -3.36
C GLY A 35 4.79 -3.29 -3.08
N ILE A 36 4.37 -3.21 -1.82
CA ILE A 36 3.45 -2.19 -1.35
C ILE A 36 4.09 -1.44 -0.20
N ALA A 37 4.08 -0.11 -0.30
CA ALA A 37 4.58 0.78 0.74
C ALA A 37 3.42 1.41 1.50
N ASN A 38 3.62 1.60 2.80
CA ASN A 38 2.83 2.50 3.63
C ASN A 38 3.62 3.81 3.75
N THR A 39 3.18 4.85 3.05
CA THR A 39 3.86 6.14 2.99
C THR A 39 2.85 7.28 3.08
N PRO A 40 3.22 8.43 3.69
CA PRO A 40 2.38 9.61 3.68
C PRO A 40 2.15 10.13 2.24
N SER A 41 0.99 10.73 2.02
CA SER A 41 0.54 11.20 0.70
C SER A 41 1.44 12.27 0.07
N PHE A 42 2.05 13.15 0.88
CA PHE A 42 2.91 14.23 0.37
C PHE A 42 4.13 13.70 -0.39
N LEU A 43 4.58 12.48 -0.10
CA LEU A 43 5.78 11.89 -0.71
C LEU A 43 5.48 11.26 -2.07
N ILE A 44 4.22 10.88 -2.30
CA ILE A 44 3.77 10.13 -3.49
C ILE A 44 2.87 10.96 -4.43
N GLY A 45 2.67 12.25 -4.13
CA GLY A 45 1.74 13.11 -4.88
C GLY A 45 1.99 13.09 -6.38
N ASN A 46 3.21 13.40 -6.80
CA ASN A 46 3.61 13.42 -8.21
C ASN A 46 3.45 12.04 -8.88
N GLU A 47 3.82 10.97 -8.17
CA GLU A 47 3.75 9.60 -8.69
C GLU A 47 2.31 9.09 -8.85
N LEU A 48 1.41 9.58 -7.99
CA LEU A 48 -0.02 9.32 -8.04
C LEU A 48 -0.67 10.09 -9.20
N GLU A 49 -0.32 11.37 -9.38
CA GLU A 49 -0.76 12.19 -10.50
C GLU A 49 -0.31 11.61 -11.85
N ASP A 50 0.92 11.14 -11.91
CA ASP A 50 1.48 10.47 -13.09
C ASP A 50 0.91 9.05 -13.31
N GLY A 51 0.05 8.56 -12.41
CA GLY A 51 -0.58 7.24 -12.50
C GLY A 51 0.40 6.07 -12.37
N ARG A 52 1.63 6.31 -11.91
CA ARG A 52 2.63 5.27 -11.64
C ARG A 52 2.26 4.46 -10.41
N LEU A 53 1.52 5.06 -9.50
CA LEU A 53 1.11 4.49 -8.22
C LEU A 53 -0.41 4.54 -8.05
N GLU A 54 -0.98 3.57 -7.32
CA GLU A 54 -2.42 3.50 -7.04
C GLU A 54 -2.70 3.13 -5.57
N ILE A 55 -3.65 3.84 -4.94
CA ILE A 55 -4.05 3.67 -3.53
C ILE A 55 -4.96 2.46 -3.40
N ILE A 56 -4.54 1.46 -2.64
CA ILE A 56 -5.29 0.20 -2.45
C ILE A 56 -6.03 0.12 -1.12
N SER A 57 -5.67 0.92 -0.12
CA SER A 57 -6.40 1.00 1.15
C SER A 57 -6.26 2.37 1.81
N THR A 58 -7.40 2.96 2.17
CA THR A 58 -7.51 4.20 2.96
C THR A 58 -8.07 3.94 4.35
N ASN A 59 -8.57 2.73 4.63
CA ASN A 59 -9.21 2.38 5.90
C ASN A 59 -8.22 1.78 6.91
N THR A 60 -7.07 2.42 7.06
CA THR A 60 -6.12 2.09 8.11
C THR A 60 -6.25 3.16 9.16
N GLN A 61 -6.80 2.81 10.33
CA GLN A 61 -6.84 3.69 11.50
C GLN A 61 -5.44 3.80 12.10
N HIS A 62 -4.52 4.38 11.32
CA HIS A 62 -3.19 4.80 11.71
C HIS A 62 -3.17 6.32 11.71
N PRO A 63 -2.71 6.97 12.80
CA PRO A 63 -2.78 8.43 12.95
C PRO A 63 -1.91 9.21 11.95
N MET A 64 -1.16 8.54 11.09
CA MET A 64 -0.49 9.12 9.93
C MET A 64 -0.83 8.28 8.71
N SER A 65 -1.56 8.89 7.79
CA SER A 65 -2.28 8.34 6.65
C SER A 65 -1.46 7.32 5.88
N ALA A 66 -1.83 6.05 6.08
CA ALA A 66 -1.14 4.92 5.51
C ALA A 66 -1.79 4.49 4.20
N SER A 67 -1.37 5.10 3.08
CA SER A 67 -1.78 4.68 1.75
C SER A 67 -0.92 3.49 1.32
N MET A 68 -1.50 2.31 1.41
CA MET A 68 -0.98 1.08 0.81
C MET A 68 -1.02 1.30 -0.71
N LEU A 69 0.13 1.27 -1.38
CA LEU A 69 0.26 1.70 -2.78
C LEU A 69 0.94 0.64 -3.65
N CYS A 70 0.37 0.34 -4.81
CA CYS A 70 0.94 -0.61 -5.77
C CYS A 70 1.16 0.07 -7.12
N ALA A 71 2.27 -0.23 -7.80
CA ALA A 71 2.47 0.29 -9.15
C ALA A 71 1.41 -0.23 -10.11
N ARG A 72 0.88 0.66 -10.96
CA ARG A 72 0.05 0.28 -12.11
C ARG A 72 0.95 -0.40 -13.15
N ARG A 73 1.23 -1.69 -12.94
CA ARG A 73 1.91 -2.50 -13.96
C ARG A 73 0.91 -2.87 -15.05
N GLY A 74 1.33 -2.68 -16.31
CA GLY A 74 0.70 -3.25 -17.50
C GLY A 74 0.52 -4.79 -17.42
N PRO A 75 0.03 -5.42 -18.51
CA PRO A 75 -0.89 -6.57 -18.55
C PRO A 75 -0.47 -7.91 -17.92
N GLN A 76 0.61 -7.99 -17.13
CA GLN A 76 1.25 -9.23 -16.70
C GLN A 76 1.06 -9.63 -15.23
N CYS A 77 0.26 -8.91 -14.43
CA CYS A 77 -0.09 -9.34 -13.06
C CYS A 77 -1.57 -9.73 -12.91
N ARG A 78 -2.05 -10.62 -13.77
CA ARG A 78 -2.97 -11.67 -13.29
C ARG A 78 -2.11 -12.62 -12.47
N GLN A 79 -2.39 -12.77 -11.18
CA GLN A 79 -2.33 -14.01 -10.39
C GLN A 79 -2.01 -13.69 -8.91
N LYS A 80 -3.06 -13.88 -8.11
CA LYS A 80 -3.06 -14.37 -6.72
C LYS A 80 -2.75 -13.38 -5.60
N PHE A 81 -3.78 -12.63 -5.23
CA PHE A 81 -4.02 -12.26 -3.83
C PHE A 81 -5.23 -13.05 -3.30
N VAL A 82 -5.05 -14.35 -3.08
CA VAL A 82 -5.88 -15.17 -2.18
C VAL A 82 -4.98 -16.26 -1.62
N ARG A 83 -4.64 -16.15 -0.33
CA ARG A 83 -4.78 -17.27 0.61
C ARG A 83 -4.92 -16.75 2.02
#